data_AF-A0A975KM37-F1
#
_entry.id   AF-A0A975KM37-F1
#
_cell.length_a   1.000
_cell.length_b   1.000
_cell.length_c   1.000
_cell.angle_alpha   90.00
_cell.angle_beta   90.00
_cell.angle_gamma   90.00
#
_symmetry.space_group_name_H-M   'P 1'
#
loop_
_entity.id
_entity.type
_entity.pdbx_description
1 polymer ?
#
loop_
_entity_poly.entity_id
_entity_poly.type
_entity_poly.pdbx_seq_one_letter_code
_entity_poly.pdbx_strand_id
1 'polypeptide(L)'
;MSEKGLKRGQPITFRIPSDTSDHTLRQLQKLKDVERRNFSSKIAEFVTDGVNDSLLKHREAIVIPLPKGLSKAQRDWLKHEHSEALLGSIVYQLLSDPNRTAALFASINSNALEVDDALYLQEETAATVEPETNDYNDIGDDDLDNFDWTQVTKSEPIAVEEEIDPLADFLAQMNK
;
A
#
# COMPACT_ATOMS: atom_id res chain seq x y z
N MET A 1 -0.65 -12.29 -36.39
CA MET A 1 -1.59 -13.34 -35.93
C MET A 1 -2.19 -12.84 -34.62
N SER A 2 -3.50 -12.62 -34.55
CA SER A 2 -4.14 -12.10 -33.33
C SER A 2 -4.32 -13.25 -32.34
N GLU A 3 -3.54 -13.25 -31.26
CA GLU A 3 -3.71 -14.20 -30.16
C GLU A 3 -5.09 -13.97 -29.52
N LYS A 4 -6.03 -14.88 -29.77
CA LYS A 4 -7.30 -14.92 -29.05
C LYS A 4 -7.01 -15.45 -27.64
N GLY A 5 -6.83 -14.54 -26.69
CA GLY A 5 -6.79 -14.87 -25.27
C GLY A 5 -8.09 -15.53 -24.78
N LEU A 6 -8.02 -16.17 -23.61
CA LEU A 6 -9.17 -16.78 -22.94
C LEU A 6 -10.25 -15.74 -22.66
N LYS A 7 -11.52 -16.08 -22.92
CA LYS A 7 -12.67 -15.20 -22.68
C LYS A 7 -13.49 -15.66 -21.48
N ARG A 8 -14.14 -14.71 -20.79
CA ARG A 8 -15.11 -15.02 -19.74
C ARG A 8 -16.25 -15.87 -20.31
N GLY A 9 -16.63 -16.93 -19.60
CA GLY A 9 -17.66 -17.88 -20.04
C GLY A 9 -17.19 -18.90 -21.08
N GLN A 10 -15.92 -18.88 -21.47
CA GLN A 10 -15.36 -19.93 -22.33
C GLN A 10 -15.24 -21.25 -21.55
N PRO A 11 -15.76 -22.38 -22.08
CA PRO A 11 -15.60 -23.66 -21.44
C PRO A 11 -14.13 -24.11 -21.50
N ILE A 12 -13.64 -24.62 -20.38
CA ILE A 12 -12.32 -25.25 -20.26
C ILE A 12 -12.54 -26.73 -19.94
N THR A 13 -11.94 -27.62 -20.71
CA THR A 13 -12.00 -29.07 -20.48
C THR A 13 -10.63 -29.55 -20.04
N PHE A 14 -10.56 -30.20 -18.88
CA PHE A 14 -9.32 -30.78 -18.35
C PHE A 14 -9.50 -32.29 -18.13
N ARG A 15 -8.38 -33.01 -18.13
CA ARG A 15 -8.31 -34.43 -17.77
C ARG A 15 -7.75 -34.53 -16.35
N ILE A 16 -8.23 -35.51 -15.59
CA ILE A 16 -7.66 -35.82 -14.28
C ILE A 16 -6.28 -36.46 -14.51
N PRO A 17 -5.20 -35.93 -13.91
CA PRO A 17 -3.86 -36.50 -14.03
C PRO A 17 -3.77 -37.94 -13.51
N SER A 18 -2.89 -38.75 -14.10
CA SER A 18 -2.74 -40.18 -13.74
C SER A 18 -2.15 -40.40 -12.34
N ASP A 19 -1.43 -39.41 -11.80
CA ASP A 19 -0.83 -39.39 -10.47
C ASP A 19 -1.79 -38.89 -9.38
N THR A 20 -3.04 -38.59 -9.74
CA THR A 20 -4.06 -38.14 -8.78
C THR A 20 -4.33 -39.23 -7.74
N SER A 21 -4.25 -38.87 -6.46
CA SER A 21 -4.45 -39.81 -5.36
C SER A 21 -5.90 -40.35 -5.27
N ASP A 22 -6.03 -41.58 -4.78
CA ASP A 22 -7.33 -42.25 -4.61
C ASP A 22 -8.33 -41.46 -3.75
N HIS A 23 -7.84 -40.77 -2.70
CA HIS A 23 -8.71 -40.00 -1.82
C HIS A 23 -9.31 -38.78 -2.55
N THR A 24 -8.53 -38.13 -3.43
CA THR A 24 -9.01 -37.03 -4.26
C THR A 24 -10.07 -37.52 -5.26
N LEU A 25 -9.85 -38.67 -5.90
CA LEU A 25 -10.81 -39.28 -6.82
C LEU A 25 -12.14 -39.58 -6.14
N ARG A 26 -12.11 -40.19 -4.94
CA ARG A 26 -13.32 -40.48 -4.15
C ARG A 26 -14.06 -39.19 -3.79
N GLN A 27 -13.35 -38.14 -3.41
CA GLN A 27 -13.96 -36.86 -3.08
C GLN A 27 -14.62 -36.21 -4.30
N LEU A 28 -13.96 -36.24 -5.46
CA LEU A 28 -14.54 -35.74 -6.72
C LEU A 28 -15.78 -36.53 -7.12
N GLN A 29 -15.76 -37.85 -6.94
CA GLN A 29 -16.93 -38.71 -7.20
C GLN A 29 -18.09 -38.36 -6.27
N LYS A 30 -17.84 -38.24 -4.96
CA LYS A 30 -18.84 -37.82 -3.97
C LYS A 30 -19.42 -36.44 -4.32
N LEU A 31 -18.56 -35.50 -4.70
CA LEU A 31 -18.99 -34.16 -5.08
C LEU A 31 -19.88 -34.19 -6.33
N LYS A 32 -19.54 -35.02 -7.33
CA LYS A 32 -20.36 -35.23 -8.52
C LYS A 32 -21.74 -35.78 -8.19
N ASP A 33 -21.82 -36.70 -7.23
CA ASP A 33 -23.08 -37.32 -6.81
C ASP A 33 -23.98 -36.34 -6.05
N VAL A 34 -23.38 -35.44 -5.26
CA VAL A 34 -24.06 -34.39 -4.48
C VAL A 34 -24.53 -33.24 -5.36
N GLU A 35 -23.63 -32.62 -6.13
CA GLU A 35 -23.91 -31.40 -6.91
C GLU A 35 -24.60 -31.67 -8.24
N ARG A 36 -24.41 -32.86 -8.81
CA ARG A 36 -24.98 -33.33 -10.09
C ARG A 36 -24.85 -32.33 -11.23
N ARG A 37 -25.91 -31.55 -11.50
CA ARG A 37 -25.96 -30.56 -12.60
C ARG A 37 -25.06 -29.36 -12.35
N ASN A 38 -24.77 -29.06 -11.09
CA ASN A 38 -23.93 -27.92 -10.68
C ASN A 38 -22.47 -28.30 -10.48
N PHE A 39 -22.11 -29.57 -10.71
CA PHE A 39 -20.76 -30.07 -10.50
C PHE A 39 -19.70 -29.23 -11.24
N SER A 40 -19.95 -28.91 -12.51
CA SER A 40 -19.01 -28.09 -13.30
C SER A 40 -18.83 -26.68 -12.73
N SER A 41 -19.91 -26.05 -12.25
CA SER A 41 -19.83 -24.73 -11.61
C SER A 41 -19.03 -24.81 -10.31
N LYS A 42 -19.25 -25.87 -9.51
CA LYS A 42 -18.52 -26.05 -8.25
C LYS A 42 -17.04 -26.36 -8.46
N ILE A 43 -16.69 -27.12 -9.48
CA ILE A 43 -15.28 -27.32 -9.86
C ILE A 43 -14.67 -26.02 -10.40
N ALA A 44 -15.42 -25.22 -11.17
CA ALA A 44 -14.93 -23.93 -11.63
C ALA A 44 -14.56 -23.01 -10.47
N GLU A 45 -15.34 -22.97 -9.39
CA GLU A 45 -15.01 -22.25 -8.14
C GLU A 45 -13.66 -22.73 -7.57
N PHE A 46 -13.48 -24.04 -7.39
CA PHE A 46 -12.21 -24.57 -6.87
C PHE A 46 -11.01 -24.26 -7.76
N VAL A 47 -11.20 -24.28 -9.08
CA VAL A 47 -10.13 -23.92 -10.02
C VAL A 47 -9.82 -22.42 -9.94
N THR A 48 -10.82 -21.55 -9.89
CA THR A 48 -10.58 -20.10 -9.75
C THR A 48 -9.90 -19.77 -8.43
N ASP A 49 -10.34 -20.39 -7.34
CA ASP A 49 -9.75 -20.21 -6.01
C ASP A 49 -8.31 -20.72 -6.00
N GLY A 50 -8.05 -21.91 -6.56
CA GLY A 50 -6.71 -22.47 -6.66
C GLY A 50 -5.76 -21.62 -7.52
N VAL A 51 -6.25 -21.03 -8.61
CA VAL A 51 -5.46 -20.08 -9.43
C VAL A 51 -5.16 -18.82 -8.62
N ASN A 52 -6.16 -18.23 -7.96
CA ASN A 52 -5.96 -17.04 -7.12
C ASN A 52 -4.95 -17.33 -5.99
N ASP A 53 -5.08 -18.45 -5.29
CA ASP A 53 -4.16 -18.87 -4.23
C ASP A 53 -2.73 -19.07 -4.75
N SER A 54 -2.59 -19.65 -5.95
CA SER A 54 -1.28 -19.82 -6.58
C SER A 54 -0.62 -18.49 -6.95
N LEU A 55 -1.41 -17.52 -7.41
CA LEU A 55 -0.94 -16.16 -7.71
C LEU A 55 -0.51 -15.43 -6.43
N LEU A 56 -1.28 -15.57 -5.34
CA LEU A 56 -0.96 -15.00 -4.04
C LEU A 56 0.36 -15.57 -3.49
N LYS A 57 0.54 -16.90 -3.56
CA LYS A 57 1.78 -17.57 -3.13
C LYS A 57 2.99 -17.14 -3.96
N HIS A 58 2.84 -17.00 -5.27
CA HIS A 58 3.96 -16.62 -6.13
C HIS A 58 4.36 -15.15 -5.96
N ARG A 59 3.41 -14.27 -5.63
CA ARG A 59 3.65 -12.82 -5.50
C ARG A 59 3.88 -12.35 -4.06
N GLU A 60 4.08 -13.27 -3.11
CA GLU A 60 4.20 -12.95 -1.67
C GLU A 60 3.08 -11.98 -1.20
N ALA A 61 1.89 -12.12 -1.76
CA ALA A 61 0.83 -11.15 -1.61
C ALA A 61 0.07 -11.36 -0.29
N ILE A 62 -0.18 -10.27 0.42
CA ILE A 62 -0.94 -10.25 1.67
C ILE A 62 -2.41 -9.95 1.36
N VAL A 63 -3.34 -10.81 1.79
CA VAL A 63 -4.78 -10.58 1.64
C VAL A 63 -5.33 -9.89 2.89
N ILE A 64 -5.79 -8.65 2.73
CA ILE A 64 -6.41 -7.88 3.81
C ILE A 64 -7.94 -7.92 3.63
N PRO A 65 -8.70 -8.50 4.58
CA PRO A 65 -10.15 -8.53 4.48
C PRO A 65 -10.73 -7.13 4.66
N LEU A 66 -11.75 -6.79 3.86
CA LEU A 66 -12.42 -5.49 3.98
C LEU A 66 -13.22 -5.39 5.28
N PRO A 67 -13.19 -4.23 5.98
CA PRO A 67 -13.98 -4.00 7.17
C PRO A 67 -15.49 -3.99 6.85
N LYS A 68 -16.29 -4.42 7.83
CA LYS A 68 -17.75 -4.40 7.72
C LYS A 68 -18.26 -2.95 7.74
N GLY A 69 -19.32 -2.66 7.01
CA GLY A 69 -20.00 -1.35 7.06
C GLY A 69 -19.48 -0.29 6.08
N LEU A 70 -18.58 -0.64 5.15
CA LEU A 70 -18.13 0.31 4.13
C LEU A 70 -19.29 0.81 3.26
N SER A 71 -19.38 2.12 3.09
CA SER A 71 -20.30 2.80 2.18
C SER A 71 -19.95 2.50 0.72
N LYS A 72 -20.87 2.79 -0.21
CA LYS A 72 -20.60 2.61 -1.65
C LYS A 72 -19.40 3.47 -2.09
N ALA A 73 -19.37 4.73 -1.67
CA ALA A 73 -18.28 5.65 -1.98
C ALA A 73 -16.93 5.14 -1.44
N GLN A 74 -16.89 4.62 -0.21
CA GLN A 74 -15.66 4.05 0.36
C GLN A 74 -15.18 2.80 -0.39
N ARG A 75 -16.11 1.94 -0.84
CA ARG A 75 -15.76 0.77 -1.67
C ARG A 75 -15.28 1.15 -3.06
N ASP A 76 -15.87 2.19 -3.65
CA ASP A 76 -15.46 2.67 -4.96
C ASP A 76 -14.12 3.40 -4.86
N TRP A 77 -13.88 4.14 -3.76
CA TRP A 77 -12.58 4.72 -3.43
C TRP A 77 -11.51 3.63 -3.34
N LEU A 78 -11.71 2.57 -2.55
CA LEU A 78 -10.77 1.43 -2.42
C LEU A 78 -10.39 0.73 -3.73
N LYS A 79 -11.20 0.87 -4.79
CA LYS A 79 -10.97 0.24 -6.10
C LYS A 79 -10.27 1.17 -7.09
N HIS A 80 -10.12 2.44 -6.75
CA HIS A 80 -9.50 3.42 -7.63
C HIS A 80 -7.98 3.25 -7.63
N GLU A 81 -7.32 3.44 -8.77
CA GLU A 81 -5.86 3.24 -8.89
C GLU A 81 -5.03 4.09 -7.90
N HIS A 82 -5.37 5.37 -7.75
CA HIS A 82 -4.70 6.25 -6.78
C HIS A 82 -4.84 5.81 -5.32
N SER A 83 -5.99 5.28 -4.91
CA SER A 83 -6.16 4.82 -3.51
C SER A 83 -5.41 3.52 -3.27
N GLU A 84 -5.34 2.63 -4.27
CA GLU A 84 -4.53 1.42 -4.23
C GLU A 84 -3.04 1.76 -4.09
N ALA A 85 -2.55 2.74 -4.86
CA ALA A 85 -1.18 3.21 -4.75
C ALA A 85 -0.86 3.81 -3.38
N LEU A 86 -1.79 4.61 -2.83
CA LEU A 86 -1.67 5.18 -1.49
C LEU A 86 -1.64 4.09 -0.41
N LEU A 87 -2.57 3.13 -0.47
CA LEU A 87 -2.57 2.00 0.48
C LEU A 87 -1.29 1.17 0.35
N GLY A 88 -0.80 0.97 -0.87
CA GLY A 88 0.47 0.31 -1.14
C GLY A 88 1.65 1.03 -0.48
N SER A 89 1.72 2.36 -0.58
CA SER A 89 2.80 3.14 0.04
C SER A 89 2.74 3.11 1.57
N ILE A 90 1.55 3.20 2.15
CA ILE A 90 1.36 3.05 3.61
C ILE A 90 1.83 1.66 4.06
N VAL A 91 1.36 0.60 3.40
CA VAL A 91 1.74 -0.77 3.76
C VAL A 91 3.25 -0.97 3.64
N TYR A 92 3.87 -0.45 2.57
CA TYR A 92 5.32 -0.49 2.41
C TYR A 92 6.05 0.22 3.56
N GLN A 93 5.60 1.42 3.95
CA GLN A 93 6.21 2.16 5.05
C GLN A 93 6.07 1.42 6.38
N LEU A 94 4.91 0.80 6.64
CA LEU A 94 4.68 0.02 7.86
C LEU A 94 5.57 -1.22 7.92
N LEU A 95 5.80 -1.88 6.78
CA LEU A 95 6.67 -3.05 6.70
C LEU A 95 8.16 -2.70 6.77
N SER A 96 8.54 -1.50 6.34
CA SER A 96 9.94 -1.05 6.31
C SER A 96 10.49 -0.75 7.70
N ASP A 97 9.65 -0.25 8.62
CA ASP A 97 10.03 0.01 10.01
C ASP A 97 8.95 -0.50 11.00
N PRO A 98 9.10 -1.75 11.49
CA PRO A 98 8.13 -2.35 12.41
C PRO A 98 8.14 -1.71 13.80
N ASN A 99 9.26 -1.14 14.25
CA ASN A 99 9.36 -0.51 15.57
C ASN A 99 8.57 0.80 15.59
N ARG A 100 8.72 1.63 14.55
CA ARG A 100 7.91 2.84 14.37
C ARG A 100 6.43 2.50 14.22
N THR A 101 6.11 1.44 13.49
CA THR A 101 4.73 0.95 13.33
C THR A 101 4.10 0.55 14.67
N ALA A 102 4.84 -0.14 15.54
CA ALA A 102 4.35 -0.52 16.87
C ALA A 102 4.04 0.72 17.73
N ALA A 103 4.89 1.75 17.67
CA ALA A 103 4.67 3.01 18.36
C ALA A 103 3.42 3.74 17.84
N LEU A 104 3.24 3.82 16.51
CA LEU A 104 2.03 4.39 15.88
C LEU A 104 0.76 3.60 16.25
N PHE A 105 0.82 2.28 16.27
CA PHE A 105 -0.32 1.45 16.66
C PHE A 105 -0.68 1.65 18.14
N ALA A 106 0.31 1.80 19.01
CA ALA A 106 0.10 2.10 20.41
C ALA A 106 -0.56 3.48 20.60
N SER A 107 -0.14 4.50 19.87
CA SER A 107 -0.74 5.84 19.97
C SER A 107 -2.18 5.86 19.46
N ILE A 108 -2.45 5.23 18.31
CA ILE A 108 -3.79 5.13 17.71
C ILE A 108 -4.77 4.41 18.66
N ASN A 109 -4.35 3.30 19.27
CA ASN A 109 -5.24 2.52 20.15
C ASN A 109 -5.39 3.09 21.56
N SER A 110 -4.38 3.80 22.08
CA SER A 110 -4.45 4.41 23.40
C SER A 110 -5.21 5.74 23.41
N ASN A 111 -5.65 6.22 22.23
CA ASN A 111 -6.25 7.56 22.06
C ASN A 111 -5.36 8.66 22.66
N ALA A 112 -4.05 8.38 22.76
CA ALA A 112 -3.06 9.22 23.39
C ALA A 112 -2.08 9.65 22.31
N LEU A 113 -2.45 10.73 21.62
CA LEU A 113 -1.75 12.01 21.65
C LEU A 113 -2.25 12.84 20.47
N GLU A 114 -2.59 14.09 20.75
CA GLU A 114 -2.88 15.11 19.76
C GLU A 114 -1.79 15.06 18.67
N VAL A 115 -2.22 14.98 17.41
CA VAL A 115 -1.36 14.79 16.23
C VAL A 115 -0.23 15.84 16.15
N ASP A 116 -0.39 16.99 16.82
CA ASP A 116 0.60 18.06 16.92
C ASP A 116 1.86 17.68 17.73
N ASP A 117 1.76 16.84 18.77
CA ASP A 117 2.90 16.49 19.62
C ASP A 117 3.87 15.52 18.93
N ALA A 118 3.37 14.70 18.01
CA ALA A 118 4.18 13.78 17.22
C ALA A 118 4.99 14.49 16.14
N LEU A 119 4.53 15.64 15.66
CA LEU A 119 5.25 16.48 14.70
C LEU A 119 6.48 17.14 15.35
N TYR A 120 6.33 17.58 16.61
CA TYR A 120 7.41 18.16 17.41
C TYR A 120 8.52 17.16 17.74
N LEU A 121 8.20 15.90 18.04
CA LEU A 121 9.21 14.86 18.28
C LEU A 121 10.05 14.52 17.02
N GLN A 122 9.45 14.69 15.83
CA GLN A 122 10.14 14.48 14.56
C GLN A 122 11.10 15.63 14.24
N GLU A 123 10.81 16.86 14.67
CA GLU A 123 11.73 17.99 14.56
C GLU A 123 12.89 17.89 15.56
N GLU A 124 12.66 17.40 16.79
CA GLU A 124 13.71 17.28 17.80
C GLU A 124 14.75 16.20 17.44
N THR A 125 14.33 15.10 16.79
CA THR A 125 15.24 14.05 16.30
C THR A 125 16.02 14.46 15.04
N ALA A 126 15.51 15.39 14.24
CA ALA A 126 16.26 16.01 13.14
C ALA A 126 17.26 17.08 13.66
N ALA A 127 16.99 17.72 14.80
CA ALA A 127 17.84 18.72 15.42
C ALA A 127 18.98 18.16 16.28
N THR A 128 18.95 16.88 16.64
CA THR A 128 19.95 16.22 17.52
C THR A 128 20.96 15.33 16.79
N VAL A 129 21.10 15.49 15.47
CA VAL A 129 22.26 14.94 14.76
C VAL A 129 23.49 15.79 15.09
N GLU A 130 24.12 15.51 16.24
CA GLU A 130 25.47 15.98 16.53
C GLU A 130 26.40 15.55 15.38
N PRO A 131 27.17 16.46 14.76
CA PRO A 131 28.19 16.06 13.81
C PRO A 131 29.32 15.39 14.58
N GLU A 132 29.48 14.08 14.42
CA GLU A 132 30.71 13.40 14.85
C GLU A 132 31.90 14.04 14.12
N THR A 133 32.77 14.66 14.90
CA THR A 133 34.00 15.31 14.45
C THR A 133 35.02 14.26 14.02
N ASN A 134 35.12 14.03 12.71
CA ASN A 134 36.32 13.48 12.10
C ASN A 134 37.16 14.61 11.52
N ASP A 135 38.35 14.72 12.11
CA ASP A 135 39.43 15.68 11.94
C ASP A 135 39.96 15.74 10.49
N TYR A 136 39.84 16.90 9.83
CA TYR A 136 40.70 17.34 8.72
C TYR A 136 40.74 18.89 8.63
N ASN A 137 41.84 19.45 9.15
CA ASN A 137 42.66 20.55 8.60
C ASN A 137 42.02 21.89 8.17
N ASP A 138 42.38 22.94 8.94
CA ASP A 138 42.95 24.22 8.49
C ASP A 138 42.18 25.02 7.42
N ILE A 139 41.18 25.79 7.87
CA ILE A 139 40.73 27.02 7.19
C ILE A 139 40.64 28.10 8.26
N GLY A 140 41.45 29.15 8.10
CA GLY A 140 41.64 30.22 9.08
C GLY A 140 40.36 31.02 9.37
N ASP A 141 40.32 31.55 10.60
CA ASP A 141 39.24 32.33 11.23
C ASP A 141 38.95 33.69 10.56
N ASP A 142 39.63 34.02 9.45
CA ASP A 142 39.58 35.35 8.80
C ASP A 142 38.51 35.49 7.69
N ASP A 143 37.85 34.40 7.26
CA ASP A 143 36.87 34.44 6.15
C ASP A 143 35.40 34.61 6.58
N LEU A 144 35.09 34.56 7.88
CA LEU A 144 33.71 34.73 8.40
C LEU A 144 33.30 36.18 8.62
N ASP A 145 34.26 37.08 8.88
CA ASP A 145 33.99 38.51 9.12
C ASP A 145 33.62 39.28 7.85
N ASN A 146 33.79 38.67 6.68
CA ASN A 146 33.53 39.28 5.38
C ASN A 146 32.20 38.80 4.73
N PHE A 147 31.39 38.03 5.47
CA PHE A 147 30.12 37.50 4.97
C PHE A 147 28.95 38.48 5.21
N ASP A 148 28.53 39.17 4.15
CA ASP A 148 27.45 40.16 4.20
C ASP A 148 26.06 39.51 4.19
N TRP A 149 25.52 39.23 5.38
CA TRP A 149 24.17 38.68 5.58
C TRP A 149 23.04 39.60 5.05
N THR A 150 23.33 40.85 4.68
CA THR A 150 22.33 41.76 4.12
C THR A 150 22.04 41.53 2.63
N GLN A 151 22.84 40.68 1.95
CA GLN A 151 22.62 40.32 0.54
C GLN A 151 21.68 39.12 0.36
N VAL A 152 21.53 38.25 1.37
CA VAL A 152 20.66 37.07 1.31
C VAL A 152 19.18 37.44 1.45
N THR A 153 18.85 38.55 2.11
CA THR A 153 17.47 39.02 2.29
C THR A 153 16.89 39.79 1.10
N LYS A 154 17.66 39.95 0.02
CA LYS A 154 17.30 40.79 -1.13
C LYS A 154 17.11 40.04 -2.45
N SER A 155 16.77 38.75 -2.39
CA SER A 155 16.19 38.05 -3.53
C SER A 155 14.72 38.45 -3.68
N GLU A 156 14.39 39.03 -4.84
CA GLU A 156 13.06 39.47 -5.26
C GLU A 156 11.97 38.39 -5.04
N PRO A 157 10.72 38.76 -4.74
CA PRO A 157 9.63 37.80 -4.61
C PRO A 157 9.37 37.17 -5.98
N ILE A 158 9.76 35.91 -6.14
CA ILE A 158 9.29 35.06 -7.22
C ILE A 158 7.77 34.98 -7.06
N ALA A 159 7.03 35.43 -8.08
CA ALA A 159 5.59 35.31 -8.13
C ALA A 159 5.21 33.85 -7.94
N VAL A 160 4.59 33.54 -6.80
CA VAL A 160 3.91 32.28 -6.57
C VAL A 160 2.71 32.29 -7.52
N GLU A 161 2.84 31.62 -8.66
CA GLU A 161 1.65 31.13 -9.36
C GLU A 161 0.86 30.32 -8.34
N GLU A 162 -0.41 30.69 -8.15
CA GLU A 162 -1.33 29.92 -7.33
C GLU A 162 -1.32 28.46 -7.81
N GLU A 163 -0.58 27.60 -7.09
CA GLU A 163 -0.78 26.17 -7.15
C GLU A 163 -2.21 25.94 -6.67
N ILE A 164 -3.11 25.76 -7.63
CA ILE A 164 -4.44 25.24 -7.41
C ILE A 164 -4.20 23.86 -6.79
N ASP A 165 -4.23 23.77 -5.45
CA ASP A 165 -4.11 22.52 -4.72
C ASP A 165 -5.31 21.62 -5.11
N PRO A 166 -5.11 20.64 -6.01
CA PRO A 166 -6.20 19.83 -6.52
C PRO A 166 -6.69 18.83 -5.46
N LEU A 167 -5.99 18.70 -4.33
CA LEU A 167 -6.43 17.91 -3.18
C LEU A 167 -7.32 18.72 -2.23
N ALA A 168 -7.15 20.04 -2.14
CA ALA A 168 -7.98 20.87 -1.25
C ALA A 168 -9.47 20.78 -1.62
N ASP A 169 -9.78 20.85 -2.92
CA ASP A 169 -11.15 20.78 -3.43
C ASP A 169 -11.75 19.37 -3.28
N PHE A 170 -10.91 18.32 -3.38
CA PHE A 170 -11.31 16.93 -3.16
C PHE A 170 -11.63 16.65 -1.68
N LEU A 171 -10.80 17.13 -0.75
CA LEU A 171 -11.00 16.94 0.69
C LEU A 171 -12.23 17.70 1.20
N ALA A 172 -12.48 18.90 0.68
CA ALA A 172 -13.67 19.68 0.99
C ALA A 172 -14.97 18.96 0.60
N GLN A 173 -14.95 18.16 -0.47
CA GLN A 173 -16.12 17.43 -0.96
C GLN A 173 -16.42 16.16 -0.15
N MET A 174 -15.44 15.62 0.58
CA MET A 174 -15.60 14.43 1.42
C MET A 174 -16.20 14.73 2.81
N ASN A 175 -16.09 15.98 3.27
CA ASN A 175 -16.63 16.44 4.56
C ASN A 175 -18.08 16.96 4.46
N LYS A 176 -18.83 16.56 3.43
CA LYS A 176 -20.20 17.01 3.17
C LYS A 176 -21.22 15.88 3.19
#